data_AF-A0A923WPF7-F1
#
_entry.id   AF-A0A923WPF7-F1
#
_cell.length_a   1.000
_cell.length_b   1.000
_cell.length_c   1.000
_cell.angle_alpha   90.00
_cell.angle_beta   90.00
_cell.angle_gamma   90.00
#
_symmetry.space_group_name_H-M   'P 1'
#
loop_
_entity.id
_entity.type
_entity.pdbx_description
1 polymer ?
#
loop_
_entity_poly.entity_id
_entity_poly.type
_entity_poly.pdbx_seq_one_letter_code
_entity_poly.pdbx_strand_id
1 'polypeptide(L)'
;MLISPPILLPRNTGETDDQWIARCMTGDSLGRGAYPVSHKLEWHGGLHLTAPRNGINVAAVRAIADGKIIFTRAPTVVNSADEDHPLNYFNGYTSDACVVIEHNTEIGEGNAASVIFYSIYHHLTGLSDQIAKDKHI
;
A
#
# COMPACT_ATOMS: atom_id res chain seq x y z
N MET A 1 -10.65 -15.94 -4.05
CA MET A 1 -9.54 -15.17 -3.45
C MET A 1 -10.06 -14.36 -2.27
N LEU A 2 -9.31 -14.27 -1.17
CA LEU A 2 -9.63 -13.38 -0.05
C LEU A 2 -8.83 -12.09 -0.21
N ILE A 3 -9.50 -10.94 -0.06
CA ILE A 3 -8.87 -9.61 -0.10
C ILE A 3 -8.90 -9.02 1.31
N SER A 4 -7.73 -8.67 1.84
CA SER A 4 -7.56 -8.05 3.15
C SER A 4 -7.17 -6.58 3.05
N PRO A 5 -7.29 -5.80 4.15
CA PRO A 5 -6.53 -4.57 4.28
C PRO A 5 -5.01 -4.81 4.14
N PRO A 6 -4.24 -3.85 3.63
CA PRO A 6 -2.80 -3.97 3.49
C PRO A 6 -2.07 -3.76 4.83
N ILE A 7 -2.73 -3.14 5.82
CA ILE A 7 -2.23 -3.01 7.20
C ILE A 7 -3.12 -3.89 8.07
N LEU A 8 -2.52 -4.81 8.82
CA LEU A 8 -3.27 -5.72 9.72
C LEU A 8 -3.02 -5.33 11.16
N LEU A 9 -4.03 -4.75 11.81
CA LEU A 9 -3.98 -4.40 13.23
C LEU A 9 -4.44 -5.58 14.10
N PRO A 10 -3.98 -5.67 15.35
CA PRO A 10 -4.60 -6.57 16.32
C PRO A 10 -6.10 -6.25 16.47
N ARG A 11 -6.91 -7.31 16.58
CA ARG A 11 -8.35 -7.18 16.86
C ARG A 11 -8.57 -6.84 18.32
N ASN A 12 -9.53 -5.94 18.57
CA ASN A 12 -10.01 -5.67 19.92
C ASN A 12 -11.07 -6.69 20.33
N THR A 13 -11.22 -6.93 21.64
CA THR A 13 -12.27 -7.82 22.17
C THR A 13 -13.66 -7.28 21.81
N GLY A 14 -14.49 -8.10 21.15
CA GLY A 14 -15.86 -7.74 20.75
C GLY A 14 -15.95 -6.83 19.50
N GLU A 15 -14.83 -6.56 18.83
CA GLU A 15 -14.79 -5.77 17.59
C GLU A 15 -15.37 -6.55 16.41
N THR A 16 -16.28 -5.91 15.66
CA THR A 16 -16.81 -6.48 14.42
C THR A 16 -15.78 -6.40 13.29
N ASP A 17 -15.96 -7.19 12.24
CA ASP A 17 -15.10 -7.12 11.05
C ASP A 17 -15.09 -5.73 10.43
N ASP A 18 -16.25 -5.08 10.31
CA ASP A 18 -16.35 -3.72 9.75
C ASP A 18 -15.58 -2.69 10.57
N GLN A 19 -15.67 -2.77 11.91
CA GLN A 19 -14.92 -1.88 12.80
C GLN A 19 -13.41 -2.08 12.66
N TRP A 20 -13.00 -3.34 12.58
CA TRP A 20 -11.60 -3.70 12.40
C TRP A 20 -11.06 -3.26 11.03
N ILE A 21 -11.83 -3.47 9.95
CA ILE A 21 -11.48 -3.01 8.60
C ILE A 21 -11.35 -1.49 8.57
N ALA A 22 -12.31 -0.76 9.16
CA ALA A 22 -12.27 0.70 9.21
C ALA A 22 -11.00 1.23 9.91
N ARG A 23 -10.55 0.58 10.98
CA ARG A 23 -9.28 0.89 11.65
C ARG A 23 -8.07 0.60 10.77
N CYS A 24 -8.06 -0.55 10.09
CA CYS A 24 -6.97 -0.95 9.20
C CYS A 24 -6.86 -0.09 7.93
N MET A 25 -7.96 0.54 7.52
CA MET A 25 -8.08 1.36 6.31
C MET A 25 -8.25 2.86 6.64
N THR A 26 -7.69 3.31 7.76
CA THR A 26 -7.75 4.73 8.15
C THR A 26 -7.02 5.58 7.12
N GLY A 27 -7.76 6.41 6.39
CA GLY A 27 -7.21 7.33 5.39
C GLY A 27 -6.31 8.41 6.00
N ASP A 28 -5.53 9.10 5.16
CA ASP A 28 -4.88 10.36 5.54
C ASP A 28 -5.94 11.47 5.75
N SER A 29 -5.51 12.55 6.40
CA SER A 29 -6.25 13.79 6.60
C SER A 29 -7.02 14.26 5.36
N LEU A 30 -8.19 14.88 5.60
CA LEU A 30 -9.09 15.34 4.55
C LEU A 30 -8.34 16.16 3.48
N GLY A 31 -8.42 15.70 2.22
CA GLY A 31 -7.78 16.35 1.09
C GLY A 31 -6.37 15.83 0.74
N ARG A 32 -5.87 14.78 1.39
CA ARG A 32 -4.55 14.19 1.09
C ARG A 32 -4.65 12.74 0.58
N GLY A 33 -5.09 12.57 -0.67
CA GLY A 33 -5.02 11.27 -1.35
C GLY A 33 -6.22 10.33 -1.13
N ALA A 34 -7.42 10.89 -0.96
CA ALA A 34 -8.66 10.12 -1.08
C ALA A 34 -8.89 9.63 -2.52
N TYR A 35 -9.41 8.40 -2.65
CA TYR A 35 -9.86 7.84 -3.92
C TYR A 35 -11.34 8.19 -4.18
N PRO A 36 -11.78 8.45 -5.44
CA PRO A 36 -10.96 8.60 -6.66
C PRO A 36 -10.54 10.04 -6.91
N VAL A 37 -10.98 11.00 -6.10
CA VAL A 37 -10.75 12.43 -6.28
C VAL A 37 -10.31 13.04 -4.96
N SER A 38 -9.19 13.76 -5.02
CA SER A 38 -8.59 14.43 -3.87
C SER A 38 -8.92 15.93 -3.85
N HIS A 39 -8.15 16.70 -3.08
CA HIS A 39 -8.32 18.15 -3.01
C HIS A 39 -8.17 18.78 -4.40
N LYS A 40 -8.87 19.90 -4.63
CA LYS A 40 -8.90 20.61 -5.92
C LYS A 40 -9.38 19.77 -7.11
N LEU A 41 -10.18 18.73 -6.86
CA LEU A 41 -10.71 17.83 -7.89
C LEU A 41 -9.63 17.06 -8.66
N GLU A 42 -8.45 16.90 -8.07
CA GLU A 42 -7.37 16.11 -8.66
C GLU A 42 -7.74 14.63 -8.64
N TRP A 43 -7.65 13.97 -9.80
CA TRP A 43 -7.83 12.53 -9.87
C TRP A 43 -6.72 11.83 -9.10
N HIS A 44 -7.10 10.83 -8.30
CA HIS A 44 -6.21 10.10 -7.43
C HIS A 44 -6.43 8.59 -7.60
N GLY A 45 -5.44 7.89 -8.14
CA GLY A 45 -5.54 6.48 -8.56
C GLY A 45 -5.54 5.45 -7.43
N GLY A 46 -5.42 5.87 -6.17
CA GLY A 46 -5.40 4.99 -5.01
C GLY A 46 -5.86 5.68 -3.73
N LEU A 47 -5.74 5.00 -2.59
CA LEU A 47 -6.04 5.55 -1.28
C LEU A 47 -4.75 5.72 -0.48
N HIS A 48 -4.51 6.90 0.07
CA HIS A 48 -3.48 7.08 1.10
C HIS A 48 -3.99 6.60 2.45
N LEU A 49 -3.25 5.67 3.05
CA LEU A 49 -3.52 5.16 4.38
C LEU A 49 -2.54 5.78 5.38
N THR A 50 -3.06 6.21 6.52
CA THR A 50 -2.24 6.61 7.65
C THR A 50 -1.63 5.37 8.27
N ALA A 51 -0.34 5.15 8.06
CA ALA A 51 0.36 4.03 8.68
C ALA A 51 0.43 4.22 10.21
N PRO A 52 -0.15 3.31 11.01
CA PRO A 52 -0.07 3.39 12.46
C PRO A 52 1.40 3.37 12.91
N ARG A 53 1.71 4.20 13.91
CA ARG A 53 3.06 4.30 14.49
C ARG A 53 3.07 3.78 15.91
N ASN A 54 4.14 3.06 16.25
CA ASN A 54 4.49 2.72 17.62
C ASN A 54 5.93 3.20 17.90
N GLY A 55 6.03 4.40 18.49
CA GLY A 55 7.30 5.12 18.61
C GLY A 55 7.87 5.45 17.22
N ILE A 56 9.11 5.01 16.96
CA ILE A 56 9.78 5.18 15.66
C ILE A 56 9.32 4.19 14.60
N ASN A 57 8.62 3.11 14.99
CA ASN A 57 8.23 2.04 14.08
C ASN A 57 6.92 2.39 13.37
N VAL A 58 6.92 2.22 12.05
CA VAL A 58 5.71 2.30 11.21
C VAL A 58 5.19 0.88 10.99
N ALA A 59 3.86 0.73 10.94
CA ALA A 59 3.23 -0.56 10.70
C ALA A 59 3.72 -1.19 9.38
N ALA A 60 3.95 -2.50 9.41
CA ALA A 60 4.29 -3.25 8.21
C ALA A 60 3.08 -3.33 7.26
N VAL A 61 3.38 -3.28 5.96
CA VAL A 61 2.40 -3.43 4.89
C VAL A 61 2.49 -4.84 4.32
N ARG A 62 1.35 -5.43 3.97
CA ARG A 62 1.22 -6.79 3.43
C ARG A 62 0.49 -6.78 2.10
N ALA A 63 0.73 -7.82 1.31
CA ALA A 63 -0.08 -8.10 0.13
C ALA A 63 -1.56 -8.24 0.55
N ILE A 64 -2.47 -7.65 -0.21
CA ILE A 64 -3.90 -7.69 0.08
C ILE A 64 -4.52 -9.04 -0.32
N ALA A 65 -3.84 -9.79 -1.18
CA ALA A 65 -4.25 -11.09 -1.68
C ALA A 65 -3.02 -11.80 -2.26
N ASP A 66 -3.14 -13.12 -2.42
CA ASP A 66 -2.12 -13.93 -3.08
C ASP A 66 -1.85 -13.41 -4.49
N GLY A 67 -0.59 -13.46 -4.93
CA GLY A 67 -0.21 -12.97 -6.24
C GLY A 67 1.25 -13.15 -6.59
N LYS A 68 1.63 -12.63 -7.76
CA LYS A 68 3.01 -12.60 -8.23
C LYS A 68 3.53 -11.17 -8.23
N ILE A 69 4.67 -10.95 -7.61
CA ILE A 69 5.34 -9.65 -7.65
C ILE A 69 5.88 -9.43 -9.08
N ILE A 70 5.38 -8.43 -9.80
CA ILE A 70 5.81 -8.15 -11.18
C ILE A 70 6.79 -6.98 -11.26
N PHE A 71 6.82 -6.15 -10.22
CA PHE A 71 7.72 -5.00 -10.14
C PHE A 71 8.09 -4.71 -8.70
N THR A 72 9.37 -4.38 -8.48
CA THR A 72 9.87 -3.83 -7.23
C THR A 72 10.82 -2.68 -7.52
N ARG A 73 10.83 -1.69 -6.63
CA ARG A 73 11.79 -0.60 -6.60
C ARG A 73 12.23 -0.39 -5.16
N ALA A 74 13.54 -0.47 -4.91
CA ALA A 74 14.13 -0.12 -3.61
C ALA A 74 14.00 1.40 -3.35
N PRO A 75 13.93 1.83 -2.08
CA PRO A 75 13.84 3.26 -1.77
C PRO A 75 15.11 4.00 -2.23
N THR A 76 14.95 5.24 -2.65
CA THR A 76 16.06 6.15 -2.90
C THR A 76 16.84 6.36 -1.61
N VAL A 77 18.17 6.20 -1.67
CA VAL A 77 19.06 6.50 -0.54
C VAL A 77 19.07 8.01 -0.33
N VAL A 78 18.69 8.44 0.88
CA VAL A 78 18.63 9.86 1.23
C VAL A 78 20.03 10.47 1.21
N ASN A 79 20.20 11.54 0.44
CA ASN A 79 21.38 12.39 0.50
C ASN A 79 21.00 13.73 1.17
N SER A 80 21.34 13.88 2.46
CA SER A 80 20.99 15.08 3.22
C SER A 80 21.68 16.36 2.74
N ALA A 81 22.70 16.25 1.89
CA ALA A 81 23.37 17.42 1.29
C ALA A 81 22.67 17.91 0.00
N ASP A 82 21.75 17.12 -0.56
CA ASP A 82 21.00 17.46 -1.77
C ASP A 82 19.63 18.02 -1.40
N GLU A 83 19.62 19.29 -0.99
CA GLU A 83 18.40 19.96 -0.52
C GLU A 83 17.33 20.10 -1.63
N ASP A 84 17.76 20.16 -2.90
CA ASP A 84 16.90 20.32 -4.07
C ASP A 84 16.42 18.97 -4.66
N HIS A 85 16.73 17.84 -4.01
CA HIS A 85 16.32 16.54 -4.51
C HIS A 85 14.78 16.48 -4.67
N PRO A 86 14.22 15.94 -5.77
CA PRO A 86 12.76 15.93 -6.01
C PRO A 86 11.91 15.21 -4.97
N LEU A 87 12.52 14.40 -4.11
CA LEU A 87 11.86 13.70 -3.00
C LEU A 87 11.93 14.47 -1.67
N ASN A 88 12.71 15.54 -1.61
CA ASN A 88 12.84 16.38 -0.43
C ASN A 88 11.79 17.51 -0.46
N TYR A 89 10.56 17.20 -0.08
CA TYR A 89 9.44 18.14 -0.13
C TYR A 89 8.54 18.02 1.11
N PHE A 90 7.71 19.03 1.39
CA PHE A 90 6.88 19.11 2.61
C PHE A 90 7.67 18.86 3.92
N ASN A 91 8.83 19.51 4.04
CA ASN A 91 9.72 19.49 5.21
C ASN A 91 10.41 18.14 5.49
N GLY A 92 10.66 17.34 4.45
CA GLY A 92 11.56 16.20 4.58
C GLY A 92 11.59 15.31 3.35
N TYR A 93 12.41 14.27 3.44
CA TYR A 93 12.52 13.28 2.38
C TYR A 93 11.33 12.31 2.42
N THR A 94 10.61 12.18 1.30
CA THR A 94 9.63 11.12 1.11
C THR A 94 10.33 9.82 0.72
N SER A 95 9.78 8.69 1.16
CA SER A 95 10.21 7.38 0.65
C SER A 95 9.48 7.04 -0.64
N ASP A 96 10.13 6.30 -1.52
CA ASP A 96 9.63 6.00 -2.86
C ASP A 96 9.87 4.54 -3.30
N ALA A 97 10.11 3.64 -2.33
CA ALA A 97 10.05 2.23 -2.62
C ALA A 97 8.63 1.85 -3.05
N CYS A 98 8.55 0.96 -4.03
CA CYS A 98 7.32 0.61 -4.71
C CYS A 98 7.28 -0.88 -5.03
N VAL A 99 6.10 -1.48 -4.93
CA VAL A 99 5.84 -2.88 -5.30
C VAL A 99 4.55 -2.93 -6.11
N VAL A 100 4.55 -3.69 -7.20
CA VAL A 100 3.33 -4.05 -7.96
C VAL A 100 3.16 -5.56 -7.94
N ILE A 101 1.95 -6.00 -7.60
CA ILE A 101 1.57 -7.41 -7.56
C ILE A 101 0.46 -7.65 -8.58
N GLU A 102 0.63 -8.68 -9.41
CA GLU A 102 -0.40 -9.23 -10.27
C GLU A 102 -1.16 -10.33 -9.51
N HIS A 103 -2.48 -10.21 -9.46
CA HIS A 103 -3.37 -11.17 -8.84
C HIS A 103 -4.21 -11.83 -9.92
N ASN A 104 -4.32 -13.16 -9.86
CA ASN A 104 -5.19 -13.93 -10.74
C ASN A 104 -6.18 -14.71 -9.88
N THR A 105 -7.48 -14.53 -10.12
CA THR A 105 -8.52 -15.27 -9.42
C THR A 105 -9.64 -15.68 -10.37
N GLU A 106 -10.25 -16.81 -10.06
CA GLU A 106 -11.54 -17.20 -10.61
C GLU A 106 -12.67 -16.45 -9.88
N ILE A 107 -13.71 -16.07 -10.64
CA ILE A 107 -14.90 -15.36 -10.17
C ILE A 107 -16.21 -16.12 -10.51
N GLY A 108 -16.10 -17.35 -11.02
CA GLY A 108 -17.23 -18.18 -11.46
C GLY A 108 -16.75 -19.40 -12.24
N GLU A 109 -17.63 -20.00 -13.04
CA GLU A 109 -17.33 -21.20 -13.84
C GLU A 109 -17.05 -20.89 -15.31
N GLY A 110 -16.18 -21.69 -15.93
CA GLY A 110 -15.87 -21.65 -17.36
C GLY A 110 -14.68 -20.75 -17.73
N ASN A 111 -14.24 -20.85 -18.98
CA ASN A 111 -12.97 -20.27 -19.44
C ASN A 111 -12.89 -18.73 -19.38
N ALA A 112 -14.03 -18.03 -19.26
CA ALA A 112 -14.08 -16.58 -19.15
C ALA A 112 -14.22 -16.09 -17.70
N ALA A 113 -14.28 -16.99 -16.73
CA ALA A 113 -14.53 -16.65 -15.33
C ALA A 113 -13.24 -16.37 -14.54
N SER A 114 -12.18 -15.88 -15.19
CA SER A 114 -10.93 -15.46 -14.56
C SER A 114 -10.74 -13.96 -14.68
N VAL A 115 -10.31 -13.31 -13.60
CA VAL A 115 -9.94 -11.89 -13.57
C VAL A 115 -8.48 -11.76 -13.14
N ILE A 116 -7.77 -10.89 -13.86
CA ILE A 116 -6.47 -10.38 -13.44
C ILE A 116 -6.65 -8.95 -12.96
N PHE A 117 -6.16 -8.65 -11.77
CA PHE A 117 -6.09 -7.29 -11.24
C PHE A 117 -4.72 -7.05 -10.61
N TYR A 118 -4.38 -5.78 -10.41
CA TYR A 118 -3.08 -5.39 -9.87
C TYR A 118 -3.27 -4.57 -8.60
N SER A 119 -2.38 -4.76 -7.64
CA SER A 119 -2.24 -3.87 -6.49
C SER A 119 -0.88 -3.18 -6.53
N ILE A 120 -0.84 -1.92 -6.09
CA ILE A 120 0.35 -1.09 -6.09
C ILE A 120 0.54 -0.51 -4.69
N TYR A 121 1.77 -0.59 -4.18
CA TYR A 121 2.16 -0.10 -2.86
C TYR A 121 3.23 0.98 -3.02
N HIS A 122 2.93 2.18 -2.54
CA HIS A 122 3.80 3.36 -2.64
C HIS A 122 4.25 3.85 -1.27
N HIS A 123 5.21 4.77 -1.28
CA HIS A 123 5.75 5.43 -0.09
C HIS A 123 6.30 4.47 0.98
N LEU A 124 6.77 3.30 0.54
CA LEU A 124 7.40 2.34 1.42
C LEU A 124 8.80 2.82 1.77
N THR A 125 9.16 2.75 3.05
CA THR A 125 10.50 3.11 3.56
C THR A 125 11.54 2.03 3.27
N GLY A 126 11.10 0.82 2.92
CA GLY A 126 11.95 -0.32 2.61
C GLY A 126 11.13 -1.52 2.20
N LEU A 127 11.81 -2.54 1.68
CA LEU A 127 11.24 -3.83 1.32
C LEU A 127 11.86 -4.90 2.22
N SER A 128 11.08 -5.90 2.62
CA SER A 128 11.67 -7.06 3.31
C SER A 128 12.40 -7.95 2.30
N ASP A 129 13.35 -8.77 2.78
CA ASP A 129 14.11 -9.72 1.96
C ASP A 129 13.21 -10.75 1.24
N GLN A 130 11.96 -10.84 1.66
CA GLN A 130 10.96 -11.71 1.06
C GLN A 130 10.30 -11.10 -0.18
N ILE A 131 10.57 -9.83 -0.53
CA ILE A 131 9.96 -9.14 -1.66
C ILE A 131 10.95 -9.08 -2.82
N ALA A 132 10.70 -9.89 -3.85
CA ALA A 132 11.51 -9.95 -5.07
C ALA A 132 10.61 -10.14 -6.29
N LYS A 133 11.03 -9.57 -7.43
CA LYS A 133 10.35 -9.77 -8.72
C LYS A 133 10.23 -11.27 -9.04
N ASP A 134 9.11 -11.65 -9.63
CA ASP A 134 8.72 -13.00 -10.04
C ASP A 134 8.43 -13.97 -8.88
N LYS A 135 8.52 -13.51 -7.63
CA LYS A 135 8.13 -14.31 -6.47
C LYS A 135 6.61 -14.33 -6.28
N HIS A 136 6.08 -15.51 -5.98
CA HIS A 136 4.70 -15.71 -5.54
C HIS A 136 4.59 -15.54 -4.02
N ILE A 137 3.58 -14.80 -3.59
CA ILE A 137 3.30 -14.48 -2.18
C ILE A 137 1.82 -14.63 -1.86
#